data_AF-A0A954MX11-F1
#
_entry.id   AF-A0A954MX11-F1
#
_cell.length_a   1.000
_cell.length_b   1.000
_cell.length_c   1.000
_cell.angle_alpha   90.00
_cell.angle_beta   90.00
_cell.angle_gamma   90.00
#
_symmetry.space_group_name_H-M   'P 1'
#
loop_
_entity.id
_entity.type
_entity.pdbx_description
1 polymer ?
#
loop_
_entity_poly.entity_id
_entity_poly.type
_entity_poly.pdbx_seq_one_letter_code
_entity_poly.pdbx_strand_id
1 'polypeptide(L)' 'KVASNPKLWAINLTNVKGFSDQGLAVFARSKTLKYIDFGGTGVTEKGREMIKKAIPDIVFGMPY' A
#
# COMPACT_ATOMS: atom_id res chain seq x y z
N LYS A 1 6.28 9.53 10.55
CA LYS A 1 4.88 10.00 10.36
C LYS A 1 4.65 10.21 8.86
N VAL A 2 4.18 9.21 8.12
CA VAL A 2 3.88 9.31 6.67
C VAL A 2 2.37 9.23 6.37
N ALA A 3 1.56 8.93 7.38
CA ALA A 3 0.15 8.54 7.23
C ALA A 3 -0.86 9.69 7.02
N SER A 4 -0.43 10.89 6.63
CA SER A 4 -1.32 12.07 6.61
C SER A 4 -1.09 13.02 5.44
N ASN A 5 -0.74 12.51 4.26
CA ASN A 5 -0.61 13.32 3.05
C ASN A 5 -1.85 13.17 2.14
N PRO A 6 -2.77 14.16 2.10
CA PRO A 6 -4.02 14.10 1.34
C PRO A 6 -3.88 14.14 -0.19
N LYS A 7 -2.65 13.99 -0.72
CA LYS A 7 -2.35 13.93 -2.17
C LYS A 7 -1.44 12.76 -2.56
N LEU A 8 -1.21 11.79 -1.67
CA LEU A 8 -0.43 10.60 -2.03
C LEU A 8 -1.25 9.74 -2.99
N TRP A 9 -0.79 9.72 -4.25
CA TRP A 9 -1.34 8.90 -5.33
C TRP A 9 -0.48 7.64 -5.56
N ALA A 10 0.82 7.69 -5.24
CA ALA A 10 1.74 6.55 -5.34
C ALA A 10 2.60 6.42 -4.08
N ILE A 11 2.82 5.19 -3.62
CA ILE A 11 3.68 4.87 -2.48
C ILE A 11 4.63 3.73 -2.84
N ASN A 12 5.93 3.96 -2.61
CA ASN A 12 6.96 2.94 -2.74
C ASN A 12 7.39 2.47 -1.35
N LEU A 13 7.19 1.19 -1.05
CA LEU A 13 7.63 0.50 0.16
C LEU A 13 8.49 -0.72 -0.21
N THR A 14 9.15 -0.68 -1.36
CA THR A 14 9.99 -1.79 -1.83
C THR A 14 11.14 -2.01 -0.84
N ASN A 15 11.37 -3.26 -0.47
CA ASN A 15 12.47 -3.69 0.40
C ASN A 15 12.47 -3.08 1.83
N VAL A 16 11.29 -2.63 2.30
CA VAL A 16 11.14 -2.11 3.67
C VAL A 16 11.12 -3.28 4.67
N LYS A 17 12.22 -3.47 5.37
CA LYS A 17 12.34 -4.46 6.46
C LYS A 17 11.32 -4.18 7.56
N GLY A 18 10.55 -5.21 7.92
CA GLY A 18 9.54 -5.13 8.98
C GLY A 18 8.18 -4.59 8.52
N PHE A 19 8.01 -4.29 7.22
CA PHE A 19 6.69 -3.97 6.69
C PHE A 19 5.85 -5.25 6.53
N SER A 20 4.67 -5.25 7.14
CA SER A 20 3.74 -6.38 7.21
C SER A 20 2.33 -5.95 6.83
N ASP A 21 1.42 -6.92 6.78
CA ASP A 21 -0.01 -6.69 6.51
C ASP A 21 -0.64 -5.63 7.44
N GLN A 22 -0.15 -5.51 8.67
CA GLN A 22 -0.62 -4.49 9.63
C GLN A 22 -0.25 -3.08 9.19
N GLY A 23 0.95 -2.90 8.63
CA GLY A 23 1.37 -1.63 8.04
C GLY A 23 0.55 -1.29 6.81
N LEU A 24 0.20 -2.31 6.01
CA LEU A 24 -0.64 -2.17 4.83
C LEU A 24 -2.07 -1.72 5.17
N ALA A 25 -2.65 -2.21 6.27
CA ALA A 25 -3.98 -1.82 6.73
C ALA A 25 -4.13 -0.32 7.04
N VAL A 26 -3.04 0.38 7.37
CA VAL A 26 -3.08 1.84 7.57
C VAL A 26 -3.36 2.58 6.26
N PHE A 27 -2.87 2.05 5.14
CA PHE A 27 -3.07 2.62 3.81
C PHE A 27 -4.48 2.36 3.25
N ALA A 28 -5.18 1.35 3.75
CA ALA A 28 -6.56 1.05 3.38
C ALA A 28 -7.55 2.20 3.66
N ARG A 29 -7.20 3.13 4.56
CA ARG A 29 -8.02 4.33 4.84
C ARG A 29 -7.76 5.48 3.87
N SER A 30 -6.78 5.36 2.99
CA SER A 30 -6.41 6.41 2.04
C SER A 30 -7.32 6.37 0.81
N LYS A 31 -8.15 7.40 0.64
CA LYS A 31 -9.06 7.52 -0.52
C LYS A 31 -8.38 8.03 -1.79
N THR A 32 -7.14 8.50 -1.71
CA THR A 32 -6.42 9.11 -2.85
C THR A 32 -5.34 8.20 -3.42
N LEU A 33 -5.03 7.09 -2.75
CA LEU A 33 -3.95 6.19 -3.12
C LEU A 33 -4.37 5.36 -4.34
N LYS A 34 -3.56 5.42 -5.41
CA LYS A 34 -3.78 4.69 -6.66
C LYS A 34 -2.71 3.63 -6.92
N TYR A 35 -1.49 3.87 -6.47
CA TYR A 35 -0.36 2.96 -6.70
C TYR A 35 0.31 2.64 -5.38
N ILE A 36 0.59 1.36 -5.16
CA ILE A 36 1.39 0.91 -4.03
C ILE A 36 2.35 -0.18 -4.47
N ASP A 37 3.62 0.00 -4.15
CA ASP A 37 4.63 -1.03 -4.30
C ASP A 37 5.10 -1.47 -2.92
N PHE A 38 5.13 -2.77 -2.69
CA PHE A 38 5.61 -3.40 -1.46
C PHE A 38 6.47 -4.63 -1.81
N GLY A 39 7.09 -4.66 -2.99
CA GLY A 39 8.00 -5.73 -3.40
C GLY A 39 9.14 -5.93 -2.40
N GLY A 40 9.44 -7.18 -2.04
CA GLY A 40 10.49 -7.48 -1.04
C GLY A 40 10.13 -7.11 0.40
N THR A 41 8.85 -6.92 0.71
CA THR A 41 8.34 -6.79 2.09
C THR A 41 7.74 -8.11 2.60
N GLY A 42 7.36 -8.16 3.88
CA GLY A 42 6.65 -9.28 4.49
C GLY A 42 5.13 -9.25 4.27
N VAL A 43 4.64 -8.48 3.29
CA VAL A 43 3.20 -8.43 2.97
C VAL A 43 2.77 -9.75 2.33
N THR A 44 1.77 -10.38 2.93
CA THR A 44 1.19 -11.63 2.43
C THR A 44 0.10 -11.36 1.39
N GLU A 45 -0.37 -12.42 0.74
CA GLU A 45 -1.52 -12.34 -0.17
C GLU A 45 -2.79 -11.81 0.54
N LYS A 46 -2.97 -12.14 1.83
CA LYS A 46 -4.08 -11.64 2.64
C LYS A 46 -4.03 -10.12 2.78
N GLY A 47 -2.84 -9.56 2.98
CA GLY A 47 -2.64 -8.11 2.98
C GLY A 47 -3.07 -7.49 1.65
N ARG A 48 -2.66 -8.09 0.52
CA ARG A 48 -3.04 -7.61 -0.81
C ARG A 48 -4.55 -7.63 -1.04
N GLU A 49 -5.22 -8.71 -0.66
CA GLU A 49 -6.67 -8.79 -0.76
C GLU A 49 -7.38 -7.77 0.13
N MET A 50 -6.87 -7.55 1.35
CA MET A 50 -7.41 -6.56 2.28
C MET A 50 -7.35 -5.15 1.68
N ILE A 51 -6.21 -4.76 1.11
CA ILE A 51 -6.08 -3.42 0.53
C ILE A 51 -6.86 -3.27 -0.77
N LYS A 52 -6.97 -4.33 -1.58
CA LYS A 52 -7.81 -4.37 -2.79
C LYS A 52 -9.30 -4.26 -2.47
N LYS A 53 -9.75 -4.84 -1.35
CA LYS A 53 -11.13 -4.67 -0.85
C LYS A 53 -11.39 -3.24 -0.35
N ALA A 54 -10.40 -2.62 0.28
CA ALA A 54 -10.54 -1.26 0.79
C ALA A 54 -10.45 -0.21 -0.33
N ILE A 55 -9.60 -0.44 -1.32
CA ILE A 55 -9.34 0.44 -2.45
C ILE A 55 -9.40 -0.42 -3.73
N PRO A 56 -10.58 -0.55 -4.36
CA PRO A 56 -10.74 -1.40 -5.55
C PRO A 56 -9.94 -0.91 -6.76
N ASP A 57 -9.66 0.41 -6.83
CA ASP A 57 -8.84 1.03 -7.89
C ASP A 57 -7.32 1.02 -7.59
N ILE A 58 -6.87 0.28 -6.57
CA ILE A 58 -5.44 0.20 -6.24
C ILE A 58 -4.70 -0.64 -7.29
N VAL A 59 -3.60 -0.09 -7.81
CA VAL A 59 -2.67 -0.76 -8.70
C VAL A 59 -1.42 -1.14 -7.90
N PHE A 60 -1.01 -2.40 -8.03
CA PHE A 60 0.22 -2.88 -7.42
C PHE A 60 1.40 -2.61 -8.37
N GLY A 61 2.42 -1.90 -7.88
CA GLY A 61 3.58 -1.45 -8.67
C GLY A 61 3.50 0.01 -9.10
N MET A 62 4.65 0.59 -9.46
CA MET A 62 4.72 1.95 -10.00
C MET A 62 4.28 1.99 -11.48
N PRO A 63 3.56 3.06 -11.90
CA PRO A 63 3.40 3.31 -13.32
C PRO A 63 4.77 3.63 -13.92
N TYR A 64 5.16 2.90 -14.97
CA TYR A 64 6.33 3.19 -15.81
C TYR A 64 6.10 4.44 -16.66
#